data_AF-A0A316I9R5-F1
#
_entry.id   AF-A0A316I9R5-F1
#
_cell.length_a   1.000
_cell.length_b   1.000
_cell.length_c   1.000
_cell.angle_alpha   90.00
_cell.angle_beta   90.00
_cell.angle_gamma   90.00
#
_symmetry.space_group_name_H-M   'P 1'
#
loop_
_entity.id
_entity.type
_entity.pdbx_description
1 polymer ?
#
loop_
_entity_poly.entity_id
_entity_poly.type
_entity_poly.pdbx_seq_one_letter_code
_entity_poly.pdbx_strand_id
1 'polypeptide(L)'
;MIHEVTSSLPKFKTLRFTQGLNIVLADRTDKSTQTDTRNGSGKTSLIEILHHLLGGKAEPKSMFRQPPLDEHWFAMVFDLAGQRVRVQREGATPGKVTVATFTSDGAVLDEETISNEQWKRRLGAEVFGLNEEGDWAPSFRSCISYFLRRQSAGGFQAPTKHFSQQMTWDIQVNLSFLLGLDVDLARAWQRLRERERQMETLRKAAQGGALGELVGNSGELASELAVAEDELNRLTASVADFTVIPTYATVEAEVTRLGQRIRALNNQIISDREYLAQLENNLDEVQTTRPTGLAELYAAADVQLPEVALAAYDDVQAFHDSVIANRRQYLDAEIRRITSDLAANTSERNRLAEQRSDGMRLLSSGGAAETLLELQRDVAKRQVRVEQLRHRYDNAITLESEQGELRLERQRLAAALTRDLAERQQVLRPAFVIFERLSQRLYADQQHGRLVVNATDNGPEITATIPRGRSKGITNMQVYCFDLDLITLWSRRERGPGFLVHDSHLFDGVDERQRASALQVGAEYAAAEGFQYIVTLNSDETPNELPDGSAVEDFVLPERLTDHGDDGGLFGLRF
;
A
#
# COMPACT_ATOMS: atom_id res chain seq x y z
N MET A 1 14.18 45.98 6.73
CA MET A 1 15.64 45.87 6.95
C MET A 1 15.91 45.28 8.33
N ILE A 2 17.02 44.57 8.54
CA ILE A 2 17.50 44.22 9.89
C ILE A 2 18.34 45.39 10.41
N HIS A 3 18.07 45.88 11.62
CA HIS A 3 18.80 46.99 12.25
C HIS A 3 19.86 46.48 13.22
N GLU A 4 19.52 45.46 14.02
CA GLU A 4 20.38 45.00 15.11
C GLU A 4 20.13 43.53 15.42
N VAL A 5 21.19 42.79 15.80
CA VAL A 5 21.12 41.45 16.41
C VAL A 5 21.86 41.48 17.74
N THR A 6 21.19 41.05 18.82
CA THR A 6 21.68 41.09 20.22
C THR A 6 21.44 39.76 20.94
N SER A 7 22.07 39.59 22.11
CA SER A 7 21.86 38.46 23.01
C SER A 7 22.04 38.89 24.47
N SER A 8 21.50 38.10 25.41
CA SER A 8 21.82 38.21 26.85
C SER A 8 23.23 37.76 27.22
N LEU A 9 23.95 37.11 26.30
CA LEU A 9 25.33 36.70 26.51
C LEU A 9 26.22 37.93 26.80
N PRO A 10 26.97 37.95 27.92
CA PRO A 10 27.70 39.16 28.34
C PRO A 10 28.73 39.69 27.34
N LYS A 11 29.34 38.78 26.55
CA LYS A 11 30.36 39.09 25.55
C LYS A 11 29.88 38.94 24.11
N PHE A 12 28.57 38.85 23.89
CA PHE A 12 28.03 38.75 22.54
C PHE A 12 28.39 39.99 21.71
N LYS A 13 28.90 39.77 20.51
CA LYS A 13 29.18 40.85 19.57
C LYS A 13 27.88 41.32 18.94
N THR A 14 27.32 42.39 19.49
CA THR A 14 26.11 43.02 18.96
C THR A 14 26.38 43.53 17.55
N LEU A 15 25.64 43.03 16.57
CA LEU A 15 25.81 43.44 15.18
C LEU A 15 24.78 44.52 14.85
N ARG A 16 25.27 45.67 14.36
CA ARG A 16 24.44 46.79 13.89
C ARG A 16 24.56 46.89 12.38
N PHE A 17 23.44 46.81 11.69
CA PHE A 17 23.43 46.78 10.23
C PHE A 17 22.88 48.10 9.66
N THR A 18 23.33 48.43 8.45
CA THR A 18 22.92 49.61 7.69
C THR A 18 22.13 49.20 6.44
N GLN A 19 21.59 50.19 5.70
CA GLN A 19 21.00 49.92 4.38
C GLN A 19 22.08 49.53 3.36
N GLY A 20 21.70 48.77 2.33
CA GLY A 20 22.63 48.34 1.29
C GLY A 20 23.46 47.11 1.70
N LEU A 21 24.71 47.05 1.24
CA LEU A 21 25.64 45.95 1.51
C LEU A 21 26.24 46.04 2.92
N ASN A 22 26.21 44.93 3.64
CA ASN A 22 26.78 44.74 4.97
C ASN A 22 27.65 43.48 4.97
N ILE A 23 28.94 43.62 5.24
CA ILE A 23 29.90 42.51 5.28
C ILE A 23 30.27 42.21 6.73
N VAL A 24 29.92 41.01 7.20
CA VAL A 24 30.37 40.50 8.50
C VAL A 24 31.67 39.73 8.28
N LEU A 25 32.79 40.35 8.64
CA LEU A 25 34.12 39.82 8.38
C LEU A 25 34.61 38.92 9.53
N ALA A 26 35.19 37.77 9.18
CA ALA A 26 35.96 36.94 10.09
C ALA A 26 37.46 37.03 9.80
N ASP A 27 38.22 37.58 10.75
CA ASP A 27 39.67 37.68 10.70
C ASP A 27 40.30 36.31 10.96
N ARG A 28 41.17 35.87 10.03
CA ARG A 28 41.93 34.64 10.14
C ARG A 28 43.26 34.92 10.83
N THR A 29 43.68 34.07 11.76
CA THR A 29 45.02 34.18 12.38
C THR A 29 45.97 33.09 11.86
N ASP A 30 47.26 33.43 11.74
CA ASP A 30 48.32 32.55 11.17
C ASP A 30 48.55 31.23 11.93
N LYS A 31 47.94 31.06 13.12
CA LYS A 31 48.08 29.87 13.98
C LYS A 31 47.04 28.78 13.70
N SER A 32 46.03 29.04 12.88
CA SER A 32 45.02 28.04 12.52
C SER A 32 45.61 27.02 11.54
N THR A 33 46.25 25.98 12.07
CA THR A 33 46.72 24.82 11.28
C THR A 33 45.53 24.05 10.70
N GLN A 34 45.77 23.26 9.64
CA GLN A 34 44.75 22.53 8.86
C GLN A 34 43.81 21.60 9.66
N THR A 35 44.05 21.42 10.96
CA THR A 35 43.30 20.56 11.88
C THR A 35 42.33 21.30 12.82
N ASP A 36 42.45 22.62 12.99
CA ASP A 36 41.43 23.38 13.74
C ASP A 36 40.24 23.65 12.82
N THR A 37 39.07 23.15 13.22
CA THR A 37 37.83 23.23 12.44
C THR A 37 37.54 24.67 12.01
N ARG A 38 37.48 24.89 10.69
CA ARG A 38 37.23 26.15 9.95
C ARG A 38 36.02 27.01 10.40
N ASN A 39 35.29 26.62 11.44
CA ASN A 39 33.89 26.99 11.68
C ASN A 39 33.61 27.68 13.03
N GLY A 40 34.63 28.03 13.84
CA GLY A 40 34.43 28.54 15.22
C GLY A 40 34.11 30.04 15.38
N SER A 41 34.31 30.86 14.35
CA SER A 41 34.16 32.34 14.45
C SER A 41 32.71 32.84 14.62
N GLY A 42 31.71 32.03 14.28
CA GLY A 42 30.29 32.38 14.44
C GLY A 42 29.58 32.92 13.18
N LYS A 43 30.23 32.91 12.00
CA LYS A 43 29.62 33.34 10.72
C LYS A 43 28.32 32.61 10.39
N THR A 44 28.37 31.28 10.27
CA THR A 44 27.19 30.45 10.04
C THR A 44 26.21 30.51 11.21
N SER A 45 26.71 30.73 12.42
CA SER A 45 25.86 30.87 13.61
C SER A 45 24.98 32.11 13.59
N LEU A 46 25.42 33.21 12.97
CA LEU A 46 24.56 34.39 12.73
C LEU A 46 23.32 33.99 11.91
N ILE A 47 23.51 33.22 10.86
CA ILE A 47 22.43 32.75 9.98
C ILE A 47 21.47 31.83 10.74
N GLU A 48 21.99 30.96 11.61
CA GLU A 48 21.15 30.14 12.49
C GLU A 48 20.36 31.00 13.49
N ILE A 49 20.94 32.08 14.03
CA ILE A 49 20.24 33.04 14.90
C ILE A 49 19.09 33.70 14.14
N LEU A 50 19.34 34.19 12.91
CA LEU A 50 18.29 34.78 12.08
C LEU A 50 17.18 33.77 11.78
N HIS A 51 17.52 32.52 11.45
CA HIS A 51 16.52 31.49 11.25
C HIS A 51 15.73 31.17 12.51
N HIS A 52 16.39 31.15 13.66
CA HIS A 52 15.73 30.99 14.96
C HIS A 52 14.76 32.15 15.16
N LEU A 53 15.19 33.40 15.08
CA LEU A 53 14.32 34.56 15.33
C LEU A 53 13.15 34.65 14.34
N LEU A 54 13.31 34.21 13.09
CA LEU A 54 12.26 34.15 12.08
C LEU A 54 11.37 32.89 12.18
N GLY A 55 11.33 32.23 13.33
CA GLY A 55 10.38 31.14 13.59
C GLY A 55 10.88 29.73 13.25
N GLY A 56 12.20 29.54 13.15
CA GLY A 56 12.83 28.23 13.01
C GLY A 56 12.52 27.31 14.20
N LYS A 57 12.48 25.99 13.96
CA LYS A 57 12.35 25.00 15.02
C LYS A 57 13.69 24.83 15.73
N ALA A 58 13.69 24.94 17.05
CA ALA A 58 14.84 24.59 17.89
C ALA A 58 14.63 23.17 18.45
N GLU A 59 15.02 22.17 17.65
CA GLU A 59 15.01 20.76 18.06
C GLU A 59 15.91 20.52 19.28
N PRO A 60 15.76 19.43 20.05
CA PRO A 60 16.56 19.20 21.25
C PRO A 60 18.08 19.30 21.03
N LYS A 61 18.58 18.93 19.85
CA LYS A 61 20.00 19.00 19.47
C LYS A 61 20.43 20.36 18.88
N SER A 62 19.52 21.33 18.78
CA SER A 62 19.81 22.68 18.30
C SER A 62 20.84 23.37 19.21
N MET A 63 21.76 24.13 18.64
CA MET A 63 22.78 24.87 19.40
C MET A 63 22.17 25.77 20.49
N PHE A 64 21.03 26.40 20.21
CA PHE A 64 20.30 27.23 21.17
C PHE A 64 19.84 26.47 22.43
N ARG A 65 19.75 25.15 22.37
CA ARG A 65 19.26 24.28 23.46
C ARG A 65 20.39 23.51 24.15
N GLN A 66 21.63 23.87 23.86
CA GLN A 66 22.81 23.26 24.45
C GLN A 66 23.52 24.30 25.32
N PRO A 67 24.06 23.89 26.48
CA PRO A 67 24.94 24.76 27.26
C PRO A 67 26.13 25.26 26.44
N PRO A 68 26.57 26.52 26.64
CA PRO A 68 26.01 27.51 27.57
C PRO A 68 24.85 28.35 26.99
N LEU A 69 24.33 28.07 25.79
CA LEU A 69 23.34 28.94 25.12
C LEU A 69 21.90 28.74 25.59
N ASP A 70 21.60 27.61 26.22
CA ASP A 70 20.25 27.28 26.67
C ASP A 70 19.71 28.24 27.75
N GLU A 71 20.61 28.90 28.48
CA GLU A 71 20.29 29.93 29.48
C GLU A 71 20.17 31.36 28.91
N HIS A 72 20.33 31.53 27.59
CA HIS A 72 20.40 32.84 26.97
C HIS A 72 19.34 33.08 25.89
N TRP A 73 18.93 34.34 25.77
CA TRP A 73 18.06 34.79 24.69
C TRP A 73 18.87 35.42 23.55
N PHE A 74 18.29 35.37 22.36
CA PHE A 74 18.72 36.10 21.19
C PHE A 74 17.60 37.03 20.75
N ALA A 75 17.93 38.21 20.23
CA ALA A 75 16.96 39.15 19.72
C ALA A 75 17.43 39.82 18.43
N MET A 76 16.47 40.29 17.64
CA MET A 76 16.70 41.04 16.42
C MET A 76 15.69 42.18 16.33
N VAL A 77 16.18 43.36 15.96
CA VAL A 77 15.33 44.50 15.58
C VAL A 77 15.31 44.58 14.07
N PHE A 78 14.13 44.56 13.45
CA PHE A 78 13.97 44.61 11.99
C PHE A 78 12.66 45.32 11.62
N ASP A 79 12.54 45.75 10.37
CA ASP A 79 11.29 46.28 9.82
C ASP A 79 10.39 45.15 9.34
N LEU A 80 9.15 45.17 9.80
CA LEU A 80 8.09 44.24 9.42
C LEU A 80 6.85 45.05 9.07
N ALA A 81 6.34 44.91 7.84
CA ALA A 81 5.20 45.68 7.32
C ALA A 81 5.31 47.21 7.52
N GLY A 82 6.53 47.75 7.42
CA GLY A 82 6.80 49.18 7.60
C GLY A 82 6.91 49.65 9.06
N GLN A 83 6.76 48.75 10.03
CA GLN A 83 6.93 49.03 11.46
C GLN A 83 8.23 48.40 11.98
N ARG A 84 8.93 49.10 12.88
CA ARG A 84 10.07 48.53 13.58
C ARG A 84 9.58 47.54 14.65
N VAL A 85 10.13 46.34 14.62
CA VAL A 85 9.77 45.22 15.51
C VAL A 85 11.04 44.62 16.11
N ARG A 86 11.02 44.35 17.41
CA ARG A 86 11.99 43.53 18.11
C ARG A 86 11.40 42.15 18.33
N VAL A 87 12.07 41.13 17.82
CA VAL A 87 11.76 39.73 18.13
C VAL A 87 12.83 39.18 19.06
N GLN A 88 12.41 38.48 20.12
CA GLN A 88 13.29 37.81 21.06
C GLN A 88 12.85 36.36 21.26
N ARG A 89 13.82 35.45 21.31
CA ARG A 89 13.59 34.02 21.56
C ARG A 89 14.67 33.42 22.43
N GLU A 90 14.27 32.40 23.19
CA GLU A 90 15.14 31.60 24.06
C GLU A 90 15.14 30.15 23.60
N GLY A 91 16.28 29.48 23.75
CA GLY A 91 16.38 28.06 23.46
C GLY A 91 15.65 27.17 24.45
N ALA A 92 15.65 27.53 25.75
CA ALA A 92 14.94 26.78 26.79
C ALA A 92 13.42 26.76 26.59
N THR A 93 12.84 27.82 26.02
CA THR A 93 11.39 27.93 25.76
C THR A 93 11.09 28.08 24.25
N PRO A 94 11.47 27.09 23.41
CA PRO A 94 11.54 27.27 21.96
C PRO A 94 10.16 27.47 21.30
N GLY A 95 9.06 27.19 22.00
CA GLY A 95 7.70 27.42 21.51
C GLY A 95 7.21 28.86 21.67
N LYS A 96 7.92 29.70 22.42
CA LYS A 96 7.53 31.08 22.72
C LYS A 96 8.38 32.08 21.93
N VAL A 97 7.76 33.18 21.55
CA VAL A 97 8.38 34.31 20.86
C VAL A 97 7.86 35.58 21.48
N THR A 98 8.77 36.43 21.98
CA THR A 98 8.43 37.76 22.47
C THR A 98 8.60 38.75 21.32
N VAL A 99 7.56 39.51 21.02
CA VAL A 99 7.51 40.48 19.94
C VAL A 99 7.16 41.84 20.55
N ALA A 100 8.05 42.80 20.39
CA ALA A 100 7.82 44.19 20.79
C ALA A 100 7.79 45.09 19.57
N THR A 101 6.88 46.05 19.57
CA THR A 101 6.78 47.08 18.53
C THR A 101 7.19 48.43 19.09
N PHE A 102 7.65 49.32 18.21
CA PHE A 102 8.12 50.65 18.61
C PHE A 102 7.24 51.76 18.04
N THR A 103 7.16 52.86 18.78
CA THR A 103 6.66 54.16 18.30
C THR A 103 7.69 54.82 17.37
N SER A 104 7.29 55.89 16.67
CA SER A 104 8.18 56.65 15.78
C SER A 104 9.36 57.31 16.50
N ASP A 105 9.21 57.61 17.79
CA ASP A 105 10.27 58.14 18.68
C ASP A 105 11.09 57.03 19.37
N GLY A 106 10.82 55.76 19.07
CA GLY A 106 11.63 54.62 19.51
C GLY A 106 11.27 54.04 20.89
N ALA A 107 10.18 54.49 21.51
CA ALA A 107 9.65 53.88 22.72
C ALA A 107 8.93 52.57 22.39
N VAL A 108 8.93 51.61 23.31
CA VAL A 108 8.14 50.37 23.16
C VAL A 108 6.67 50.74 23.21
N LEU A 109 5.94 50.46 22.12
CA LEU A 109 4.52 50.71 21.98
C LEU A 109 3.69 49.57 22.60
N ASP A 110 4.05 48.34 22.23
CA ASP A 110 3.38 47.12 22.67
C ASP A 110 4.40 45.97 22.73
N GLU A 111 4.21 45.05 23.66
CA GLU A 111 5.02 43.84 23.80
C GLU A 111 4.11 42.65 24.14
N GLU A 112 4.21 41.61 23.33
CA GLU A 112 3.43 40.39 23.50
C GLU A 112 4.33 39.15 23.43
N THR A 113 3.88 38.06 24.07
CA THR A 113 4.50 36.74 23.91
C THR A 113 3.51 35.80 23.23
N ILE A 114 3.87 35.34 22.03
CA ILE A 114 3.05 34.48 21.19
C ILE A 114 3.72 33.12 20.96
N SER A 115 2.94 32.15 20.50
CA SER A 115 3.51 30.88 20.06
C SER A 115 4.31 31.05 18.77
N ASN A 116 5.31 30.18 18.58
CA ASN A 116 6.10 30.15 17.36
C ASN A 116 5.26 29.89 16.09
N GLU A 117 4.11 29.19 16.22
CA GLU A 117 3.17 28.98 15.11
C GLU A 117 2.43 30.28 14.75
N GLN A 118 1.95 31.03 15.74
CA GLN A 118 1.34 32.35 15.51
C GLN A 118 2.36 33.32 14.90
N TRP A 119 3.61 33.28 15.36
CA TRP A 119 4.67 34.12 14.80
C TRP A 119 4.94 33.80 13.33
N LYS A 120 5.05 32.52 12.95
CA LYS A 120 5.18 32.11 11.55
C LYS A 120 4.01 32.54 10.69
N ARG A 121 2.76 32.46 11.20
CA ARG A 121 1.57 32.92 10.48
C ARG A 121 1.63 34.44 10.24
N ARG A 122 1.98 35.21 11.28
CA ARG A 122 2.15 36.66 11.18
C ARG A 122 3.21 37.04 10.14
N LEU A 123 4.40 36.44 10.24
CA LEU A 123 5.46 36.63 9.26
C LEU A 123 5.03 36.23 7.85
N GLY A 124 4.29 35.13 7.69
CA GLY A 124 3.75 34.71 6.39
C GLY A 124 2.85 35.76 5.75
N ALA A 125 1.89 36.27 6.53
CA ALA A 125 0.94 37.28 6.06
C ALA A 125 1.63 38.62 5.76
N GLU A 126 2.48 39.10 6.66
CA GLU A 126 3.09 40.44 6.57
C GLU A 126 4.25 40.52 5.59
N VAL A 127 5.08 39.47 5.49
CA VAL A 127 6.25 39.45 4.59
C VAL A 127 5.84 39.08 3.17
N PHE A 128 5.05 38.01 3.01
CA PHE A 128 4.76 37.44 1.70
C PHE A 128 3.29 37.55 1.29
N GLY A 129 2.37 37.83 2.20
CA GLY A 129 0.92 37.80 1.90
C GLY A 129 0.32 36.42 1.92
N LEU A 130 0.92 35.50 2.66
CA LEU A 130 0.41 34.14 2.82
C LEU A 130 -0.82 34.17 3.73
N ASN A 131 -1.98 34.36 3.11
CA ASN A 131 -3.28 34.33 3.77
C ASN A 131 -4.01 32.99 3.56
N GLU A 132 -3.55 32.19 2.62
CA GLU A 132 -4.15 30.91 2.29
C GLU A 132 -3.67 29.82 3.24
N GLU A 133 -4.63 29.17 3.91
CA GLU A 133 -4.39 27.98 4.72
C GLU A 133 -4.87 26.72 3.97
N GLY A 134 -4.36 25.57 4.40
CA GLY A 134 -4.78 24.25 3.90
C GLY A 134 -3.64 23.41 3.35
N ASP A 135 -3.97 22.19 2.95
CA ASP A 135 -2.96 21.21 2.55
C ASP A 135 -2.12 21.72 1.37
N TRP A 136 -0.81 21.48 1.50
CA TRP A 136 0.22 21.82 0.51
C TRP A 136 0.32 23.31 0.18
N ALA A 137 -0.19 24.21 1.03
CA ALA A 137 -0.05 25.65 0.83
C ALA A 137 1.42 26.11 1.00
N PRO A 138 1.85 27.20 0.32
CA PRO A 138 3.17 27.78 0.54
C PRO A 138 3.35 28.18 2.00
N SER A 139 4.55 27.97 2.54
CA SER A 139 4.83 28.26 3.94
C SER A 139 5.85 29.39 4.06
N PHE A 140 5.67 30.24 5.08
CA PHE A 140 6.63 31.30 5.39
C PHE A 140 8.06 30.74 5.51
N ARG A 141 8.22 29.58 6.17
CA ARG A 141 9.53 28.98 6.43
C ARG A 141 10.20 28.44 5.18
N SER A 142 9.46 27.88 4.24
CA SER A 142 10.02 27.45 2.95
C SER A 142 10.38 28.67 2.10
N CYS A 143 9.50 29.67 2.03
CA CYS A 143 9.73 30.89 1.25
C CYS A 143 10.94 31.69 1.75
N ILE A 144 11.02 32.00 3.05
CA ILE A 144 12.11 32.81 3.63
C ILE A 144 13.48 32.13 3.48
N SER A 145 13.52 30.80 3.39
CA SER A 145 14.77 30.04 3.30
C SER A 145 15.50 30.24 1.95
N TYR A 146 14.84 30.77 0.92
CA TYR A 146 15.51 31.21 -0.32
C TYR A 146 16.23 32.55 -0.16
N PHE A 147 15.86 33.38 0.83
CA PHE A 147 16.47 34.68 1.11
C PHE A 147 17.47 34.63 2.29
N LEU A 148 17.48 33.52 3.00
CA LEU A 148 18.35 33.23 4.13
C LEU A 148 18.66 31.74 4.04
N ARG A 149 19.71 31.37 3.30
CA ARG A 149 20.07 29.97 3.06
C ARG A 149 20.98 29.44 4.16
N ARG A 150 20.76 28.19 4.57
CA ARG A 150 21.60 27.48 5.54
C ARG A 150 22.57 26.54 4.85
N GLN A 151 23.86 26.73 5.10
CA GLN A 151 24.89 25.77 4.70
C GLN A 151 24.67 24.40 5.38
N SER A 152 24.32 24.40 6.67
CA SER A 152 24.03 23.20 7.47
C SER A 152 22.92 22.32 6.86
N ALA A 153 21.99 22.96 6.13
CA ALA A 153 20.87 22.31 5.45
C ALA A 153 21.19 21.89 4.00
N GLY A 154 22.39 22.18 3.50
CA GLY A 154 22.74 22.00 2.08
C GLY A 154 22.09 23.04 1.17
N GLY A 155 21.82 24.25 1.67
CA GLY A 155 21.09 25.30 0.97
C GLY A 155 21.78 25.83 -0.29
N PHE A 156 23.06 25.57 -0.50
CA PHE A 156 23.80 26.02 -1.71
C PHE A 156 24.00 24.91 -2.76
N GLN A 157 23.34 23.75 -2.60
CA GLN A 157 23.50 22.63 -3.54
C GLN A 157 22.83 22.86 -4.90
N ALA A 158 21.73 23.61 -4.95
CA ALA A 158 21.03 23.94 -6.18
C ALA A 158 20.25 25.25 -6.02
N PRO A 159 20.10 26.06 -7.08
CA PRO A 159 19.32 27.29 -7.03
C PRO A 159 17.88 27.06 -6.56
N THR A 160 17.26 25.97 -7.00
CA THR A 160 15.85 25.69 -6.69
C THR A 160 15.64 24.99 -5.34
N LYS A 161 16.70 24.66 -4.58
CA LYS A 161 16.60 23.97 -3.30
C LYS A 161 17.25 24.74 -2.16
N HIS A 162 16.50 25.04 -1.11
CA HIS A 162 17.07 25.59 0.13
C HIS A 162 17.40 24.52 1.17
N PHE A 163 17.04 23.26 0.91
CA PHE A 163 17.32 22.09 1.74
C PHE A 163 17.64 20.88 0.84
N SER A 164 18.66 20.09 1.20
CA SER A 164 19.14 18.98 0.37
C SER A 164 18.06 17.91 0.10
N GLN A 165 17.29 17.56 1.12
CA GLN A 165 16.20 16.57 1.06
C GLN A 165 14.82 17.23 0.89
N GLN A 166 14.77 18.44 0.30
CA GLN A 166 13.51 19.12 0.04
C GLN A 166 12.62 18.30 -0.90
N MET A 167 11.37 18.11 -0.50
CA MET A 167 10.39 17.34 -1.27
C MET A 167 9.98 18.10 -2.53
N THR A 168 9.68 17.38 -3.62
CA THR A 168 9.31 17.99 -4.91
C THR A 168 8.14 18.95 -4.79
N TRP A 169 7.10 18.61 -4.02
CA TRP A 169 5.94 19.48 -3.82
C TRP A 169 6.32 20.79 -3.13
N ASP A 170 7.22 20.74 -2.15
CA ASP A 170 7.63 21.92 -1.38
C ASP A 170 8.44 22.87 -2.27
N ILE A 171 9.31 22.34 -3.14
CA ILE A 171 9.98 23.13 -4.18
C ILE A 171 8.95 23.77 -5.12
N GLN A 172 8.05 22.96 -5.68
CA GLN A 172 7.11 23.41 -6.70
C GLN A 172 6.13 24.45 -6.19
N VAL A 173 5.52 24.22 -5.04
CA VAL A 173 4.53 25.13 -4.43
C VAL A 173 5.19 26.46 -4.09
N ASN A 174 6.31 26.45 -3.37
CA ASN A 174 6.91 27.69 -2.90
C ASN A 174 7.60 28.47 -4.03
N LEU A 175 8.25 27.81 -5.00
CA LEU A 175 8.79 28.53 -6.15
C LEU A 175 7.70 29.04 -7.08
N SER A 176 6.59 28.30 -7.25
CA SER A 176 5.42 28.80 -7.99
C SER A 176 4.91 30.08 -7.33
N PHE A 177 4.76 30.08 -6.01
CA PHE A 177 4.38 31.28 -5.26
C PHE A 177 5.38 32.43 -5.42
N LEU A 178 6.68 32.18 -5.20
CA LEU A 178 7.72 33.21 -5.24
C LEU A 178 7.86 33.85 -6.64
N LEU A 179 7.69 33.06 -7.71
CA LEU A 179 7.76 33.53 -9.09
C LEU A 179 6.43 34.09 -9.61
N GLY A 180 5.33 33.96 -8.85
CA GLY A 180 4.01 34.46 -9.23
C GLY A 180 3.25 33.57 -10.22
N LEU A 181 3.51 32.26 -10.21
CA LEU A 181 2.73 31.23 -10.90
C LEU A 181 1.45 30.88 -10.14
N ASP A 182 0.57 30.09 -10.76
CA ASP A 182 -0.60 29.54 -10.06
C ASP A 182 -0.18 28.43 -9.07
N VAL A 183 -0.32 28.77 -7.78
CA VAL A 183 0.00 27.87 -6.67
C VAL A 183 -0.98 26.71 -6.58
N ASP A 184 -2.25 26.90 -6.94
CA ASP A 184 -3.26 25.85 -6.86
C ASP A 184 -2.99 24.73 -7.86
N LEU A 185 -2.39 25.04 -9.01
CA LEU A 185 -1.91 24.01 -9.93
C LEU A 185 -0.80 23.17 -9.30
N ALA A 186 0.20 23.80 -8.66
CA ALA A 186 1.25 23.07 -7.96
C ALA A 186 0.71 22.19 -6.81
N ARG A 187 -0.31 22.69 -6.08
CA ARG A 187 -1.03 21.93 -5.05
C ARG A 187 -1.82 20.77 -5.63
N ALA A 188 -2.53 20.99 -6.73
CA ALA A 188 -3.29 19.95 -7.42
C ALA A 188 -2.39 18.81 -7.90
N TRP A 189 -1.20 19.13 -8.42
CA TRP A 189 -0.19 18.13 -8.76
C TRP A 189 0.22 17.28 -7.55
N GLN A 190 0.40 17.88 -6.38
CA GLN A 190 0.71 17.11 -5.18
C GLN A 190 -0.46 16.22 -4.74
N ARG A 191 -1.70 16.73 -4.75
CA ARG A 191 -2.90 15.92 -4.44
C ARG A 191 -3.04 14.73 -5.39
N LEU A 192 -2.78 14.92 -6.68
CA LEU A 192 -2.77 13.85 -7.67
C LEU A 192 -1.74 12.77 -7.31
N ARG A 193 -0.50 13.16 -6.98
CA ARG A 193 0.55 12.21 -6.56
C ARG A 193 0.17 11.41 -5.31
N GLU A 194 -0.51 12.05 -4.36
CA GLU A 194 -0.96 11.34 -3.16
C GLU A 194 -2.02 10.29 -3.49
N ARG A 195 -2.99 10.64 -4.34
CA ARG A 195 -4.00 9.69 -4.83
C ARG A 195 -3.37 8.54 -5.61
N GLU A 196 -2.41 8.81 -6.49
CA GLU A 196 -1.67 7.76 -7.21
C GLU A 196 -0.85 6.88 -6.26
N ARG A 197 -0.20 7.46 -5.25
CA ARG A 197 0.54 6.69 -4.24
C ARG A 197 -0.39 5.82 -3.39
N GLN A 198 -1.56 6.34 -3.02
CA GLN A 198 -2.59 5.57 -2.32
C GLN A 198 -3.07 4.41 -3.19
N MET A 199 -3.37 4.66 -4.46
CA MET A 199 -3.73 3.62 -5.43
C MET A 199 -2.66 2.54 -5.59
N GLU A 200 -1.39 2.94 -5.69
CA GLU A 200 -0.28 2.00 -5.78
C GLU A 200 -0.13 1.17 -4.48
N THR A 201 -0.41 1.78 -3.33
CA THR A 201 -0.39 1.08 -2.04
C THR A 201 -1.54 0.09 -1.92
N LEU A 202 -2.75 0.47 -2.36
CA LEU A 202 -3.91 -0.42 -2.43
C LEU A 202 -3.64 -1.60 -3.37
N ARG A 203 -3.03 -1.34 -4.53
CA ARG A 203 -2.60 -2.38 -5.48
C ARG A 203 -1.59 -3.34 -4.85
N LYS A 204 -0.58 -2.83 -4.15
CA LYS A 204 0.41 -3.67 -3.45
C LYS A 204 -0.19 -4.46 -2.30
N ALA A 205 -1.11 -3.88 -1.54
CA ALA A 205 -1.81 -4.59 -0.46
C ALA A 205 -2.68 -5.73 -1.01
N ALA A 206 -3.35 -5.51 -2.14
CA ALA A 206 -4.06 -6.56 -2.86
C ALA A 206 -3.10 -7.67 -3.33
N GLN A 207 -1.89 -7.33 -3.78
CA GLN A 207 -0.88 -8.32 -4.22
C GLN A 207 -0.18 -9.08 -3.07
N GLY A 208 0.02 -8.46 -1.90
CA GLY A 208 0.88 -9.00 -0.83
C GLY A 208 0.18 -9.80 0.27
N GLY A 209 -1.16 -9.78 0.35
CA GLY A 209 -1.92 -10.58 1.32
C GLY A 209 -2.30 -11.97 0.81
N ALA A 210 -3.13 -12.70 1.56
CA ALA A 210 -3.88 -13.88 1.08
C ALA A 210 -4.80 -13.58 -0.14
N LEU A 211 -4.80 -12.31 -0.56
CA LEU A 211 -5.47 -11.69 -1.70
C LEU A 211 -4.56 -11.63 -2.95
N GLY A 212 -3.32 -12.13 -2.92
CA GLY A 212 -2.33 -11.99 -4.01
C GLY A 212 -2.77 -12.51 -5.39
N GLU A 213 -3.83 -13.30 -5.45
CA GLU A 213 -4.48 -13.71 -6.70
C GLU A 213 -5.37 -12.60 -7.31
N LEU A 214 -5.68 -11.49 -6.64
CA LEU A 214 -6.64 -10.47 -7.09
C LEU A 214 -6.21 -9.61 -8.28
N VAL A 215 -4.94 -9.61 -8.66
CA VAL A 215 -4.45 -8.72 -9.73
C VAL A 215 -4.16 -9.52 -11.00
N GLY A 216 -5.23 -9.94 -11.67
CA GLY A 216 -5.19 -10.37 -13.07
C GLY A 216 -5.51 -9.18 -13.99
N ASN A 217 -5.12 -9.25 -15.26
CA ASN A 217 -5.62 -8.34 -16.28
C ASN A 217 -7.15 -8.50 -16.37
N SER A 218 -7.92 -7.40 -16.41
CA SER A 218 -9.39 -7.48 -16.51
C SER A 218 -9.86 -8.37 -17.67
N GLY A 219 -9.13 -8.35 -18.80
CA GLY A 219 -9.41 -9.22 -19.95
C GLY A 219 -9.18 -10.71 -19.69
N GLU A 220 -8.15 -11.06 -18.93
CA GLU A 220 -7.87 -12.46 -18.55
C GLU A 220 -8.93 -12.97 -17.56
N LEU A 221 -9.26 -12.16 -16.55
CA LEU A 221 -10.30 -12.48 -15.57
C LEU A 221 -11.69 -12.61 -16.21
N ALA A 222 -12.01 -11.78 -17.21
CA ALA A 222 -13.25 -11.90 -17.97
C ALA A 222 -13.34 -13.25 -18.69
N SER A 223 -12.25 -13.68 -19.32
CA SER A 223 -12.18 -14.97 -20.02
C SER A 223 -12.30 -16.14 -19.03
N GLU A 224 -11.59 -16.09 -17.92
CA GLU A 224 -11.66 -17.13 -16.88
C GLU A 224 -13.06 -17.24 -16.27
N LEU A 225 -13.69 -16.08 -15.96
CA LEU A 225 -15.04 -16.02 -15.44
C LEU A 225 -16.04 -16.62 -16.43
N ALA A 226 -15.97 -16.25 -17.71
CA ALA A 226 -16.87 -16.76 -18.74
C ALA A 226 -16.77 -18.28 -18.89
N VAL A 227 -15.55 -18.83 -18.87
CA VAL A 227 -15.33 -20.29 -18.92
C VAL A 227 -15.89 -20.97 -17.67
N ALA A 228 -15.63 -20.41 -16.48
CA ALA A 228 -16.12 -20.96 -15.22
C ALA A 228 -17.66 -20.92 -15.11
N GLU A 229 -18.29 -19.85 -15.61
CA GLU A 229 -19.75 -19.71 -15.69
C GLU A 229 -20.36 -20.73 -16.66
N ASP A 230 -19.78 -20.93 -17.85
CA ASP A 230 -20.23 -21.97 -18.81
C ASP A 230 -20.10 -23.37 -18.20
N GLU A 231 -18.97 -23.65 -17.55
CA GLU A 231 -18.72 -24.89 -16.84
C GLU A 231 -19.71 -25.17 -15.70
N LEU A 232 -20.06 -24.13 -14.92
CA LEU A 232 -21.07 -24.23 -13.86
C LEU A 232 -22.44 -24.51 -14.48
N ASN A 233 -22.83 -23.76 -15.51
CA ASN A 233 -24.13 -23.91 -16.18
C ASN A 233 -24.31 -25.31 -16.76
N ARG A 234 -23.29 -25.87 -17.41
CA ARG A 234 -23.32 -27.24 -17.94
C ARG A 234 -23.48 -28.29 -16.84
N LEU A 235 -22.77 -28.13 -15.73
CA LEU A 235 -22.86 -29.06 -14.59
C LEU A 235 -24.23 -28.97 -13.92
N THR A 236 -24.74 -27.75 -13.73
CA THR A 236 -26.08 -27.52 -13.16
C THR A 236 -27.17 -28.11 -14.04
N ALA A 237 -27.08 -27.95 -15.37
CA ALA A 237 -28.01 -28.59 -16.30
C ALA A 237 -27.92 -30.13 -16.23
N SER A 238 -26.72 -30.70 -16.17
CA SER A 238 -26.51 -32.15 -16.02
C SER A 238 -27.10 -32.71 -14.72
N VAL A 239 -27.06 -31.94 -13.62
CA VAL A 239 -27.70 -32.29 -12.35
C VAL A 239 -29.23 -32.21 -12.44
N ALA A 240 -29.77 -31.19 -13.12
CA ALA A 240 -31.21 -31.02 -13.30
C ALA A 240 -31.82 -32.13 -14.18
N ASP A 241 -31.09 -32.56 -15.21
CA ASP A 241 -31.48 -33.63 -16.14
C ASP A 241 -31.12 -35.03 -15.60
N PHE A 242 -30.60 -35.14 -14.38
CA PHE A 242 -30.20 -36.42 -13.80
C PHE A 242 -31.42 -37.30 -13.51
N THR A 243 -31.72 -38.22 -14.43
CA THR A 243 -32.74 -39.26 -14.24
C THR A 243 -32.12 -40.57 -13.74
N VAL A 244 -32.65 -41.11 -12.63
CA VAL A 244 -32.32 -42.47 -12.17
C VAL A 244 -32.77 -43.46 -13.25
N ILE A 245 -31.83 -44.27 -13.75
CA ILE A 245 -32.06 -45.18 -14.89
C ILE A 245 -33.24 -46.14 -14.57
N PRO A 246 -34.24 -46.30 -15.47
CA PRO A 246 -35.40 -47.18 -15.29
C PRO A 246 -35.06 -48.64 -14.91
N THR A 247 -33.86 -49.09 -15.28
CA THR A 247 -33.33 -50.43 -15.04
C THR A 247 -33.31 -50.79 -13.54
N TYR A 248 -33.13 -49.82 -12.63
CA TYR A 248 -33.12 -50.10 -11.19
C TYR A 248 -34.49 -50.48 -10.66
N ALA A 249 -35.54 -49.75 -11.06
CA ALA A 249 -36.92 -50.05 -10.66
C ALA A 249 -37.36 -51.43 -11.18
N THR A 250 -36.93 -51.81 -12.39
CA THR A 250 -37.21 -53.14 -12.94
C THR A 250 -36.47 -54.25 -12.20
N VAL A 251 -35.20 -54.03 -11.82
CA VAL A 251 -34.41 -55.01 -11.07
C VAL A 251 -34.95 -55.16 -9.64
N GLU A 252 -35.38 -54.08 -8.98
CA GLU A 252 -36.01 -54.14 -7.65
C GLU A 252 -37.33 -54.94 -7.67
N ALA A 253 -38.18 -54.69 -8.66
CA ALA A 253 -39.42 -55.44 -8.85
C ALA A 253 -39.13 -56.93 -9.08
N GLU A 254 -38.11 -57.26 -9.88
CA GLU A 254 -37.71 -58.63 -10.17
C GLU A 254 -37.11 -59.36 -8.96
N VAL A 255 -36.24 -58.71 -8.19
CA VAL A 255 -35.67 -59.22 -6.92
C VAL A 255 -36.78 -59.51 -5.90
N THR A 256 -37.79 -58.64 -5.83
CA THR A 256 -38.96 -58.83 -4.95
C THR A 256 -39.80 -60.02 -5.39
N ARG A 257 -40.09 -60.15 -6.69
CA ARG A 257 -40.81 -61.29 -7.29
C ARG A 257 -40.08 -62.61 -7.02
N LEU A 258 -38.77 -62.66 -7.25
CA LEU A 258 -37.93 -63.83 -6.97
C LEU A 258 -37.99 -64.20 -5.48
N GLY A 259 -37.94 -63.21 -4.58
CA GLY A 259 -38.08 -63.42 -3.13
C GLY A 259 -39.42 -64.04 -2.73
N GLN A 260 -40.54 -63.61 -3.34
CA GLN A 260 -41.85 -64.21 -3.12
C GLN A 260 -41.89 -65.66 -3.61
N ARG A 261 -41.32 -65.96 -4.78
CA ARG A 261 -41.31 -67.31 -5.35
C ARG A 261 -40.45 -68.28 -4.51
N ILE A 262 -39.30 -67.83 -4.02
CA ILE A 262 -38.44 -68.61 -3.12
C ILE A 262 -39.20 -68.96 -1.82
N ARG A 263 -39.97 -68.02 -1.25
CA ARG A 263 -40.79 -68.30 -0.06
C ARG A 263 -41.86 -69.35 -0.33
N ALA A 264 -42.55 -69.27 -1.47
CA ALA A 264 -43.54 -70.28 -1.85
C ALA A 264 -42.91 -71.67 -2.02
N LEU A 265 -41.75 -71.76 -2.68
CA LEU A 265 -41.01 -73.02 -2.84
C LEU A 265 -40.52 -73.59 -1.50
N ASN A 266 -40.01 -72.74 -0.60
CA ASN A 266 -39.59 -73.20 0.74
C ASN A 266 -40.77 -73.79 1.52
N ASN A 267 -41.95 -73.14 1.47
CA ASN A 267 -43.15 -73.66 2.13
C ASN A 267 -43.57 -75.03 1.54
N GLN A 268 -43.54 -75.16 0.20
CA GLN A 268 -43.84 -76.41 -0.47
C GLN A 268 -42.84 -77.52 -0.09
N ILE A 269 -41.54 -77.23 -0.10
CA ILE A 269 -40.49 -78.18 0.30
C ILE A 269 -40.68 -78.66 1.74
N ILE A 270 -41.10 -77.78 2.67
CA ILE A 270 -41.39 -78.17 4.05
C ILE A 270 -42.58 -79.15 4.07
N SER A 271 -43.68 -78.80 3.40
CA SER A 271 -44.87 -79.66 3.31
C SER A 271 -44.57 -81.01 2.66
N ASP A 272 -43.80 -81.03 1.57
CA ASP A 272 -43.42 -82.25 0.85
C ASP A 272 -42.53 -83.15 1.70
N ARG A 273 -41.64 -82.59 2.54
CA ARG A 273 -40.81 -83.36 3.49
C ARG A 273 -41.65 -84.00 4.59
N GLU A 274 -42.61 -83.27 5.14
CA GLU A 274 -43.52 -83.81 6.14
C GLU A 274 -44.36 -84.94 5.55
N TYR A 275 -44.86 -84.76 4.33
CA TYR A 275 -45.64 -85.79 3.63
C TYR A 275 -44.78 -87.02 3.27
N LEU A 276 -43.55 -86.81 2.81
CA LEU A 276 -42.61 -87.90 2.55
C LEU A 276 -42.34 -88.73 3.81
N ALA A 277 -42.08 -88.08 4.95
CA ALA A 277 -41.87 -88.77 6.22
C ALA A 277 -43.11 -89.59 6.65
N GLN A 278 -44.33 -89.09 6.40
CA GLN A 278 -45.55 -89.85 6.64
C GLN A 278 -45.66 -91.08 5.72
N LEU A 279 -45.33 -90.94 4.44
CA LEU A 279 -45.35 -92.05 3.48
C LEU A 279 -44.33 -93.13 3.82
N GLU A 280 -43.11 -92.73 4.22
CA GLU A 280 -42.06 -93.64 4.66
C GLU A 280 -42.46 -94.41 5.93
N ASN A 281 -43.05 -93.73 6.92
CA ASN A 281 -43.59 -94.38 8.12
C ASN A 281 -44.71 -95.39 7.77
N ASN A 282 -45.64 -95.01 6.88
CA ASN A 282 -46.70 -95.90 6.43
C ASN A 282 -46.16 -97.13 5.67
N LEU A 283 -45.07 -96.97 4.92
CA LEU A 283 -44.41 -98.09 4.24
C LEU A 283 -43.77 -99.05 5.23
N ASP A 284 -43.13 -98.54 6.28
CA ASP A 284 -42.50 -99.33 7.34
C ASP A 284 -43.55 -100.13 8.16
N GLU A 285 -44.70 -99.52 8.46
CA GLU A 285 -45.85 -100.21 9.07
C GLU A 285 -46.36 -101.39 8.21
N VAL A 286 -46.44 -101.20 6.88
CA VAL A 286 -46.84 -102.26 5.93
C VAL A 286 -45.75 -103.34 5.77
N GLN A 287 -44.49 -103.05 6.11
CA GLN A 287 -43.40 -104.02 6.10
C GLN A 287 -43.36 -104.92 7.34
N THR A 288 -43.82 -104.40 8.48
CA THR A 288 -43.78 -105.09 9.78
C THR A 288 -45.00 -105.98 10.06
N THR A 289 -46.12 -105.81 9.33
CA THR A 289 -47.28 -106.69 9.47
C THR A 289 -47.06 -108.03 8.75
N ARG A 290 -46.69 -109.09 9.49
CA ARG A 290 -46.82 -110.49 9.04
C ARG A 290 -48.06 -111.09 9.71
N PRO A 291 -49.00 -111.72 8.99
CA PRO A 291 -49.99 -112.57 9.61
C PRO A 291 -49.26 -113.81 10.14
N THR A 292 -49.11 -113.93 11.45
CA THR A 292 -48.63 -115.14 12.11
C THR A 292 -49.60 -116.28 11.77
N GLY A 293 -49.07 -117.40 11.29
CA GLY A 293 -49.82 -118.50 10.68
C GLY A 293 -51.01 -118.96 11.51
N LEU A 294 -52.21 -118.51 11.14
CA LEU A 294 -53.46 -118.96 11.75
C LEU A 294 -53.64 -120.48 11.53
N ALA A 295 -53.10 -121.00 10.42
CA ALA A 295 -53.02 -122.43 10.14
C ALA A 295 -52.24 -123.23 11.20
N GLU A 296 -51.14 -122.68 11.75
CA GLU A 296 -50.40 -123.29 12.86
C GLU A 296 -51.19 -123.23 14.18
N LEU A 297 -51.96 -122.15 14.38
CA LEU A 297 -52.82 -121.95 15.55
C LEU A 297 -54.01 -122.94 15.58
N TYR A 298 -54.61 -123.24 14.43
CA TYR A 298 -55.69 -124.22 14.31
C TYR A 298 -55.18 -125.68 14.30
N ALA A 299 -53.99 -125.94 13.76
CA ALA A 299 -53.33 -127.25 13.86
C ALA A 299 -52.96 -127.60 15.31
N ALA A 300 -52.61 -126.61 16.13
CA ALA A 300 -52.40 -126.79 17.57
C ALA A 300 -53.70 -127.01 18.37
N ALA A 301 -54.88 -126.75 17.77
CA ALA A 301 -56.19 -126.86 18.42
C ALA A 301 -56.96 -128.17 18.11
N ASP A 302 -56.37 -129.12 17.36
CA ASP A 302 -56.94 -130.43 17.00
C ASP A 302 -58.37 -130.38 16.39
N VAL A 303 -58.63 -129.37 15.56
CA VAL A 303 -59.90 -129.20 14.84
C VAL A 303 -59.71 -129.61 13.37
N GLN A 304 -60.40 -130.67 12.93
CA GLN A 304 -60.46 -131.05 11.51
C GLN A 304 -61.30 -130.03 10.73
N LEU A 305 -60.62 -129.14 9.99
CA LEU A 305 -61.25 -128.19 9.08
C LEU A 305 -61.66 -128.89 7.75
N PRO A 306 -62.90 -128.73 7.28
CA PRO A 306 -63.32 -129.21 5.96
C PRO A 306 -62.47 -128.58 4.85
N GLU A 307 -62.21 -129.32 3.77
CA GLU A 307 -61.38 -128.89 2.62
C GLU A 307 -61.84 -127.54 2.02
N VAL A 308 -63.13 -127.21 2.14
CA VAL A 308 -63.75 -125.95 1.71
C VAL A 308 -63.29 -124.74 2.55
N ALA A 309 -62.93 -124.94 3.82
CA ALA A 309 -62.48 -123.87 4.72
C ALA A 309 -60.99 -123.52 4.53
N LEU A 310 -60.17 -124.48 4.07
CA LEU A 310 -58.77 -124.25 3.67
C LEU A 310 -58.67 -123.44 2.38
N ALA A 311 -59.51 -123.76 1.38
CA ALA A 311 -59.57 -123.00 0.13
C ALA A 311 -59.98 -121.52 0.35
N ALA A 312 -60.98 -121.27 1.21
CA ALA A 312 -61.39 -119.90 1.55
C ALA A 312 -60.32 -119.11 2.32
N TYR A 313 -59.46 -119.79 3.09
CA TYR A 313 -58.33 -119.17 3.78
C TYR A 313 -57.20 -118.81 2.81
N ASP A 314 -56.84 -119.71 1.90
CA ASP A 314 -55.84 -119.45 0.86
C ASP A 314 -56.28 -118.29 -0.04
N ASP A 315 -57.57 -118.20 -0.37
CA ASP A 315 -58.14 -117.08 -1.12
C ASP A 315 -58.07 -115.75 -0.35
N VAL A 316 -58.29 -115.75 0.97
CA VAL A 316 -58.18 -114.55 1.83
C VAL A 316 -56.73 -114.14 2.03
N GLN A 317 -55.81 -115.09 2.19
CA GLN A 317 -54.39 -114.82 2.32
C GLN A 317 -53.80 -114.31 1.00
N ALA A 318 -54.19 -114.88 -0.14
CA ALA A 318 -53.84 -114.37 -1.47
C ALA A 318 -54.41 -112.97 -1.71
N PHE A 319 -55.64 -112.68 -1.26
CA PHE A 319 -56.20 -111.33 -1.31
C PHE A 319 -55.42 -110.35 -0.42
N HIS A 320 -55.10 -110.74 0.82
CA HIS A 320 -54.31 -109.92 1.74
C HIS A 320 -52.91 -109.61 1.19
N ASP A 321 -52.22 -110.61 0.67
CA ASP A 321 -50.91 -110.45 0.01
C ASP A 321 -51.02 -109.56 -1.23
N SER A 322 -52.11 -109.67 -2.01
CA SER A 322 -52.37 -108.79 -3.14
C SER A 322 -52.63 -107.34 -2.72
N VAL A 323 -53.31 -107.11 -1.59
CA VAL A 323 -53.59 -105.77 -1.05
C VAL A 323 -52.32 -105.14 -0.48
N ILE A 324 -51.50 -105.91 0.24
CA ILE A 324 -50.19 -105.45 0.74
C ILE A 324 -49.23 -105.16 -0.42
N ALA A 325 -49.17 -106.02 -1.43
CA ALA A 325 -48.35 -105.80 -2.63
C ALA A 325 -48.77 -104.54 -3.39
N ASN A 326 -50.08 -104.35 -3.62
CA ASN A 326 -50.61 -103.13 -4.24
C ASN A 326 -50.34 -101.89 -3.39
N ARG A 327 -50.48 -101.96 -2.08
CA ARG A 327 -50.23 -100.83 -1.17
C ARG A 327 -48.75 -100.46 -1.12
N ARG A 328 -47.84 -101.43 -1.13
CA ARG A 328 -46.40 -101.19 -1.29
C ARG A 328 -46.07 -100.55 -2.62
N GLN A 329 -46.64 -101.07 -3.72
CA GLN A 329 -46.41 -100.52 -5.05
C GLN A 329 -46.89 -99.06 -5.14
N TYR A 330 -48.04 -98.74 -4.55
CA TYR A 330 -48.55 -97.36 -4.47
C TYR A 330 -47.65 -96.47 -3.62
N LEU A 331 -47.29 -96.89 -2.40
CA LEU A 331 -46.43 -96.10 -1.50
C LEU A 331 -45.04 -95.87 -2.10
N ASP A 332 -44.42 -96.89 -2.71
CA ASP A 332 -43.12 -96.74 -3.38
C ASP A 332 -43.20 -95.83 -4.61
N ALA A 333 -44.30 -95.90 -5.37
CA ALA A 333 -44.52 -94.99 -6.50
C ALA A 333 -44.69 -93.54 -6.01
N GLU A 334 -45.43 -93.35 -4.92
CA GLU A 334 -45.71 -92.03 -4.35
C GLU A 334 -44.50 -91.40 -3.64
N ILE A 335 -43.72 -92.21 -2.90
CA ILE A 335 -42.42 -91.82 -2.32
C ILE A 335 -41.46 -91.37 -3.43
N ARG A 336 -41.36 -92.14 -4.53
CA ARG A 336 -40.52 -91.77 -5.68
C ARG A 336 -40.99 -90.46 -6.31
N ARG A 337 -42.29 -90.27 -6.46
CA ARG A 337 -42.88 -89.03 -7.00
C ARG A 337 -42.53 -87.83 -6.11
N ILE A 338 -42.85 -87.89 -4.82
CA ILE A 338 -42.58 -86.80 -3.88
C ILE A 338 -41.09 -86.52 -3.76
N THR A 339 -40.23 -87.54 -3.72
CA THR A 339 -38.77 -87.36 -3.69
C THR A 339 -38.26 -86.63 -4.94
N SER A 340 -38.80 -86.97 -6.12
CA SER A 340 -38.49 -86.27 -7.38
C SER A 340 -38.94 -84.81 -7.34
N ASP A 341 -40.16 -84.54 -6.85
CA ASP A 341 -40.70 -83.18 -6.71
C ASP A 341 -39.87 -82.35 -5.73
N LEU A 342 -39.42 -82.94 -4.63
CA LEU A 342 -38.55 -82.30 -3.62
C LEU A 342 -37.19 -81.91 -4.20
N ALA A 343 -36.59 -82.81 -5.00
CA ALA A 343 -35.33 -82.54 -5.69
C ALA A 343 -35.49 -81.42 -6.73
N ALA A 344 -36.57 -81.45 -7.51
CA ALA A 344 -36.88 -80.42 -8.51
C ALA A 344 -37.12 -79.05 -7.86
N ASN A 345 -37.97 -78.99 -6.82
CA ASN A 345 -38.28 -77.75 -6.10
C ASN A 345 -37.05 -77.17 -5.39
N THR A 346 -36.19 -78.02 -4.82
CA THR A 346 -34.94 -77.58 -4.16
C THR A 346 -33.95 -77.00 -5.17
N SER A 347 -33.80 -77.66 -6.33
CA SER A 347 -32.93 -77.19 -7.43
C SER A 347 -33.41 -75.83 -7.94
N GLU A 348 -34.72 -75.69 -8.19
CA GLU A 348 -35.31 -74.43 -8.65
C GLU A 348 -35.17 -73.31 -7.62
N ARG A 349 -35.37 -73.61 -6.32
CA ARG A 349 -35.15 -72.64 -5.24
C ARG A 349 -33.73 -72.11 -5.25
N ASN A 350 -32.73 -72.99 -5.37
CA ASN A 350 -31.31 -72.60 -5.40
C ASN A 350 -31.00 -71.71 -6.61
N ARG A 351 -31.51 -72.07 -7.80
CA ARG A 351 -31.37 -71.25 -9.03
C ARG A 351 -31.96 -69.85 -8.86
N LEU A 352 -33.18 -69.75 -8.33
CA LEU A 352 -33.82 -68.45 -8.07
C LEU A 352 -33.09 -67.64 -6.99
N ALA A 353 -32.50 -68.31 -5.99
CA ALA A 353 -31.72 -67.65 -4.94
C ALA A 353 -30.41 -67.04 -5.48
N GLU A 354 -29.75 -67.72 -6.41
CA GLU A 354 -28.57 -67.20 -7.12
C GLU A 354 -28.93 -65.97 -7.96
N GLN A 355 -29.99 -66.07 -8.77
CA GLN A 355 -30.51 -64.93 -9.57
C GLN A 355 -30.91 -63.74 -8.69
N ARG A 356 -31.52 -64.00 -7.53
CA ARG A 356 -31.86 -62.96 -6.56
C ARG A 356 -30.60 -62.33 -5.94
N SER A 357 -29.56 -63.11 -5.70
CA SER A 357 -28.27 -62.61 -5.19
C SER A 357 -27.58 -61.70 -6.21
N ASP A 358 -27.61 -62.06 -7.49
CA ASP A 358 -27.12 -61.21 -8.58
C ASP A 358 -27.86 -59.88 -8.65
N GLY A 359 -29.20 -59.93 -8.62
CA GLY A 359 -30.02 -58.72 -8.60
C GLY A 359 -29.76 -57.84 -7.37
N MET A 360 -29.58 -58.44 -6.18
CA MET A 360 -29.22 -57.72 -4.96
C MET A 360 -27.82 -57.08 -5.03
N ARG A 361 -26.82 -57.75 -5.63
CA ARG A 361 -25.49 -57.16 -5.84
C ARG A 361 -25.56 -55.92 -6.73
N LEU A 362 -26.37 -55.98 -7.79
CA LEU A 362 -26.59 -54.85 -8.70
C LEU A 362 -27.29 -53.67 -7.99
N LEU A 363 -28.30 -53.94 -7.16
CA LEU A 363 -28.98 -52.90 -6.35
C LEU A 363 -28.04 -52.28 -5.30
N SER A 364 -27.23 -53.10 -4.61
CA SER A 364 -26.26 -52.62 -3.62
C SER A 364 -25.11 -51.81 -4.24
N SER A 365 -24.83 -52.01 -5.53
CA SER A 365 -23.91 -51.16 -6.30
C SER A 365 -24.53 -49.84 -6.81
N GLY A 366 -25.83 -49.60 -6.53
CA GLY A 366 -26.64 -48.49 -7.02
C GLY A 366 -26.34 -47.14 -6.35
N GLY A 367 -25.23 -46.52 -6.73
CA GLY A 367 -24.76 -45.19 -6.31
C GLY A 367 -25.46 -43.98 -6.92
N ALA A 368 -26.69 -44.07 -7.44
CA ALA A 368 -27.33 -42.92 -8.13
C ALA A 368 -27.58 -41.72 -7.21
N ALA A 369 -27.99 -41.95 -5.96
CA ALA A 369 -28.18 -40.89 -4.97
C ALA A 369 -26.83 -40.31 -4.47
N GLU A 370 -25.82 -41.16 -4.33
CA GLU A 370 -24.46 -40.75 -3.92
C GLU A 370 -23.78 -39.94 -5.03
N THR A 371 -23.88 -40.37 -6.28
CA THR A 371 -23.43 -39.62 -7.46
C THR A 371 -24.16 -38.28 -7.59
N LEU A 372 -25.48 -38.22 -7.34
CA LEU A 372 -26.22 -36.96 -7.34
C LEU A 372 -25.71 -36.01 -6.26
N LEU A 373 -25.44 -36.51 -5.05
CA LEU A 373 -24.87 -35.71 -3.96
C LEU A 373 -23.45 -35.23 -4.27
N GLU A 374 -22.63 -36.04 -4.93
CA GLU A 374 -21.30 -35.63 -5.41
C GLU A 374 -21.38 -34.52 -6.46
N LEU A 375 -22.24 -34.67 -7.47
CA LEU A 375 -22.46 -33.65 -8.49
C LEU A 375 -22.98 -32.34 -7.87
N GLN A 376 -23.89 -32.41 -6.89
CA GLN A 376 -24.36 -31.22 -6.15
C GLN A 376 -23.25 -30.54 -5.35
N ARG A 377 -22.35 -31.30 -4.72
CA ARG A 377 -21.17 -30.74 -4.04
C ARG A 377 -20.24 -30.04 -5.02
N ASP A 378 -20.06 -30.59 -6.22
CA ASP A 378 -19.21 -30.00 -7.24
C ASP A 378 -19.83 -28.74 -7.86
N VAL A 379 -21.16 -28.68 -8.02
CA VAL A 379 -21.88 -27.44 -8.35
C VAL A 379 -21.58 -26.37 -7.30
N ALA A 380 -21.72 -26.69 -6.01
CA ALA A 380 -21.44 -25.74 -4.94
C ALA A 380 -19.99 -25.22 -4.96
N LYS A 381 -19.01 -26.10 -5.19
CA LYS A 381 -17.59 -25.69 -5.33
C LYS A 381 -17.36 -24.78 -6.52
N ARG A 382 -17.92 -25.12 -7.70
CA ARG A 382 -17.79 -24.32 -8.92
C ARG A 382 -18.48 -22.97 -8.77
N GLN A 383 -19.61 -22.91 -8.07
CA GLN A 383 -20.32 -21.67 -7.78
C GLN A 383 -19.50 -20.74 -6.88
N VAL A 384 -18.86 -21.26 -5.83
CA VAL A 384 -17.93 -20.47 -5.01
C VAL A 384 -16.78 -19.92 -5.86
N ARG A 385 -16.23 -20.73 -6.77
CA ARG A 385 -15.16 -20.28 -7.68
C ARG A 385 -15.63 -19.18 -8.63
N VAL A 386 -16.82 -19.30 -9.22
CA VAL A 386 -17.41 -18.27 -10.09
C VAL A 386 -17.58 -16.96 -9.33
N GLU A 387 -18.13 -16.99 -8.12
CA GLU A 387 -18.31 -15.77 -7.31
C GLU A 387 -16.97 -15.13 -6.91
N GLN A 388 -15.95 -15.95 -6.61
CA GLN A 388 -14.59 -15.44 -6.38
C GLN A 388 -14.00 -14.77 -7.62
N LEU A 389 -14.15 -15.39 -8.80
CA LEU A 389 -13.69 -14.80 -10.06
C LEU A 389 -14.45 -13.53 -10.43
N ARG A 390 -15.77 -13.49 -10.21
CA ARG A 390 -16.60 -12.29 -10.43
C ARG A 390 -16.16 -11.15 -9.54
N HIS A 391 -16.00 -11.38 -8.24
CA HIS A 391 -15.50 -10.37 -7.32
C HIS A 391 -14.09 -9.87 -7.70
N ARG A 392 -13.21 -10.75 -8.19
CA ARG A 392 -11.89 -10.35 -8.70
C ARG A 392 -12.00 -9.47 -9.95
N TYR A 393 -12.86 -9.86 -10.89
CA TYR A 393 -13.10 -9.11 -12.12
C TYR A 393 -13.65 -7.70 -11.85
N ASP A 394 -14.66 -7.58 -10.99
CA ASP A 394 -15.27 -6.29 -10.65
C ASP A 394 -14.26 -5.33 -9.98
N ASN A 395 -13.42 -5.86 -9.10
CA ASN A 395 -12.34 -5.08 -8.48
C ASN A 395 -11.28 -4.67 -9.50
N ALA A 396 -10.92 -5.54 -10.44
CA ALA A 396 -9.96 -5.22 -11.50
C ALA A 396 -10.47 -4.11 -12.41
N ILE A 397 -11.76 -4.15 -12.81
CA ILE A 397 -12.40 -3.08 -13.59
C ILE A 397 -12.36 -1.76 -12.83
N THR A 398 -12.76 -1.77 -11.56
CA THR A 398 -12.80 -0.56 -10.74
C THR A 398 -11.42 0.08 -10.65
N LEU A 399 -10.40 -0.73 -10.37
CA LEU A 399 -9.00 -0.28 -10.30
C LEU A 399 -8.50 0.27 -11.65
N GLU A 400 -8.78 -0.41 -12.77
CA GLU A 400 -8.40 0.05 -14.10
C GLU A 400 -9.10 1.36 -14.48
N SER A 401 -10.37 1.51 -14.12
CA SER A 401 -11.14 2.75 -14.30
C SER A 401 -10.53 3.90 -13.51
N GLU A 402 -10.26 3.71 -12.21
CA GLU A 402 -9.62 4.74 -11.36
C GLU A 402 -8.22 5.12 -11.88
N GLN A 403 -7.43 4.14 -12.37
CA GLN A 403 -6.15 4.44 -13.03
C GLN A 403 -6.34 5.26 -14.30
N GLY A 404 -7.36 4.96 -15.10
CA GLY A 404 -7.74 5.75 -16.28
C GLY A 404 -8.10 7.20 -15.91
N GLU A 405 -8.88 7.39 -14.85
CA GLU A 405 -9.25 8.71 -14.34
C GLU A 405 -8.03 9.52 -13.89
N LEU A 406 -7.11 8.90 -13.13
CA LEU A 406 -5.88 9.56 -12.68
C LEU A 406 -4.98 9.97 -13.87
N ARG A 407 -4.89 9.13 -14.91
CA ARG A 407 -4.16 9.49 -16.15
C ARG A 407 -4.82 10.67 -16.87
N LEU A 408 -6.14 10.69 -16.95
CA LEU A 408 -6.87 11.79 -17.58
C LEU A 408 -6.71 13.10 -16.77
N GLU A 409 -6.77 13.02 -15.44
CA GLU A 409 -6.52 14.13 -14.54
C GLU A 409 -5.10 14.68 -14.71
N ARG A 410 -4.10 13.80 -14.79
CA ARG A 410 -2.71 14.17 -15.09
C ARG A 410 -2.58 14.97 -16.39
N GLN A 411 -3.20 14.49 -17.47
CA GLN A 411 -3.19 15.20 -18.76
C GLN A 411 -3.89 16.55 -18.67
N ARG A 412 -5.02 16.63 -17.96
CA ARG A 412 -5.74 17.89 -17.72
C ARG A 412 -4.88 18.90 -16.96
N LEU A 413 -4.19 18.46 -15.90
CA LEU A 413 -3.27 19.31 -15.13
C LEU A 413 -2.06 19.77 -15.95
N ALA A 414 -1.48 18.90 -16.77
CA ALA A 414 -0.37 19.28 -17.66
C ALA A 414 -0.80 20.34 -18.69
N ALA A 415 -2.00 20.18 -19.27
CA ALA A 415 -2.57 21.17 -20.18
C ALA A 415 -2.91 22.49 -19.46
N ALA A 416 -3.44 22.44 -18.23
CA ALA A 416 -3.72 23.62 -17.42
C ALA A 416 -2.43 24.38 -17.07
N LEU A 417 -1.39 23.66 -16.66
CA LEU A 417 -0.08 24.25 -16.37
C LEU A 417 0.55 24.90 -17.60
N THR A 418 0.42 24.28 -18.77
CA THR A 418 0.91 24.87 -20.03
C THR A 418 0.20 26.19 -20.34
N ARG A 419 -1.12 26.26 -20.11
CA ARG A 419 -1.89 27.51 -20.27
C ARG A 419 -1.48 28.56 -19.24
N ASP A 420 -1.34 28.18 -17.97
CA ASP A 420 -0.89 29.09 -16.91
C ASP A 420 0.45 29.76 -17.23
N LEU A 421 1.43 28.96 -17.68
CA LEU A 421 2.74 29.50 -18.08
C LEU A 421 2.64 30.47 -19.27
N ALA A 422 1.76 30.20 -20.23
CA ALA A 422 1.53 31.10 -21.36
C ALA A 422 0.88 32.42 -20.91
N GLU A 423 -0.13 32.36 -20.03
CA GLU A 423 -0.83 33.53 -19.49
C GLU A 423 0.08 34.38 -18.60
N ARG A 424 0.98 33.74 -17.84
CA ARG A 424 1.90 34.40 -16.91
C ARG A 424 3.26 34.77 -17.50
N GLN A 425 3.42 34.69 -18.82
CA GLN A 425 4.68 35.03 -19.49
C GLN A 425 5.16 36.45 -19.14
N GLN A 426 4.25 37.42 -19.02
CA GLN A 426 4.59 38.79 -18.62
C GLN A 426 5.02 38.90 -17.16
N VAL A 427 4.46 38.07 -16.27
CA VAL A 427 4.81 38.01 -14.85
C VAL A 427 6.21 37.41 -14.66
N LEU A 428 6.57 36.40 -15.47
CA LEU A 428 7.87 35.73 -15.42
C LEU A 428 8.99 36.48 -16.15
N ARG A 429 8.66 37.31 -17.13
CA ARG A 429 9.64 38.03 -17.96
C ARG A 429 10.70 38.79 -17.15
N PRO A 430 10.35 39.55 -16.07
CA PRO A 430 11.35 40.20 -15.24
C PRO A 430 12.36 39.21 -14.64
N ALA A 431 11.91 38.05 -14.15
CA ALA A 431 12.79 37.03 -13.55
C ALA A 431 13.84 36.54 -14.56
N PHE A 432 13.39 36.19 -15.78
CA PHE A 432 14.28 35.74 -16.84
C PHE A 432 15.34 36.79 -17.19
N VAL A 433 14.94 38.05 -17.33
CA VAL A 433 15.84 39.15 -17.70
C VAL A 433 16.82 39.48 -16.57
N ILE A 434 16.36 39.50 -15.32
CA ILE A 434 17.23 39.78 -14.16
C ILE A 434 18.28 38.68 -14.02
N PHE A 435 17.87 37.41 -14.04
CA PHE A 435 18.80 36.29 -13.94
C PHE A 435 19.85 36.32 -15.05
N GLU A 436 19.43 36.55 -16.30
CA GLU A 436 20.34 36.66 -17.44
C GLU A 436 21.36 37.79 -17.24
N ARG A 437 20.89 38.99 -16.85
CA ARG A 437 21.76 40.15 -16.59
C ARG A 437 22.73 39.93 -15.44
N LEU A 438 22.29 39.31 -14.34
CA LEU A 438 23.16 38.98 -13.22
C LEU A 438 24.28 38.05 -13.68
N SER A 439 23.94 36.99 -14.40
CA SER A 439 24.93 36.04 -14.90
C SER A 439 25.94 36.68 -15.88
N GLN A 440 25.49 37.61 -16.74
CA GLN A 440 26.33 38.38 -17.66
C GLN A 440 27.37 39.23 -16.94
N ARG A 441 27.00 39.82 -15.80
CA ARG A 441 27.91 40.66 -15.02
C ARG A 441 28.97 39.84 -14.28
N LEU A 442 28.64 38.60 -13.90
CA LEU A 442 29.59 37.71 -13.23
C LEU A 442 30.52 37.00 -14.25
N TYR A 443 30.00 36.67 -15.42
CA TYR A 443 30.73 35.97 -16.48
C TYR A 443 30.74 36.83 -17.75
N ALA A 444 31.86 37.52 -17.98
CA ALA A 444 32.05 38.43 -19.12
C ALA A 444 32.03 37.74 -20.50
N ASP A 445 32.17 36.41 -20.55
CA ASP A 445 32.09 35.63 -21.79
C ASP A 445 30.63 35.59 -22.29
N GLN A 446 30.42 35.59 -23.61
CA GLN A 446 29.08 35.67 -24.28
C GLN A 446 28.13 34.47 -24.03
N GLN A 447 28.22 33.79 -22.89
CA GLN A 447 27.38 32.68 -22.50
C GLN A 447 26.55 33.06 -21.29
N HIS A 448 25.30 33.42 -21.56
CA HIS A 448 24.39 33.92 -20.54
C HIS A 448 23.73 32.77 -19.79
N GLY A 449 23.57 32.95 -18.47
CA GLY A 449 22.75 32.09 -17.66
C GLY A 449 21.28 32.18 -18.07
N ARG A 450 20.56 31.07 -17.91
CA ARG A 450 19.14 30.98 -18.25
C ARG A 450 18.34 30.43 -17.08
N LEU A 451 17.29 31.16 -16.74
CA LEU A 451 16.19 30.68 -15.91
C LEU A 451 15.08 30.14 -16.83
N VAL A 452 14.65 28.90 -16.58
CA VAL A 452 13.64 28.20 -17.37
C VAL A 452 12.53 27.73 -16.43
N VAL A 453 11.29 27.93 -16.84
CA VAL A 453 10.11 27.38 -16.18
C VAL A 453 9.35 26.55 -17.21
N ASN A 454 9.24 25.24 -16.96
CA ASN A 454 8.61 24.29 -17.86
C ASN A 454 7.35 23.68 -17.22
N ALA A 455 6.34 23.45 -18.05
CA ALA A 455 5.26 22.54 -17.71
C ALA A 455 5.72 21.11 -18.00
N THR A 456 5.72 20.25 -16.99
CA THR A 456 6.08 18.83 -17.15
C THR A 456 4.93 17.94 -16.72
N ASP A 457 5.02 16.67 -17.10
CA ASP A 457 4.10 15.64 -16.60
C ASP A 457 4.25 15.39 -15.10
N ASN A 458 5.18 16.05 -14.40
CA ASN A 458 5.33 15.99 -12.96
C ASN A 458 5.13 17.36 -12.29
N GLY A 459 4.41 18.28 -12.94
CA GLY A 459 4.16 19.64 -12.43
C GLY A 459 5.17 20.67 -12.92
N PRO A 460 5.17 21.89 -12.35
CA PRO A 460 6.08 22.95 -12.76
C PRO A 460 7.52 22.56 -12.45
N GLU A 461 8.42 22.75 -13.41
CA GLU A 461 9.84 22.55 -13.23
C GLU A 461 10.57 23.88 -13.46
N ILE A 462 11.31 24.31 -12.44
CA ILE A 462 12.14 25.51 -12.51
C ILE A 462 13.59 25.05 -12.61
N THR A 463 14.36 25.63 -13.53
CA THR A 463 15.79 25.35 -13.68
C THR A 463 16.54 26.64 -13.91
N ALA A 464 17.58 26.88 -13.12
CA ALA A 464 18.51 27.98 -13.30
C ALA A 464 19.89 27.41 -13.67
N THR A 465 20.42 27.80 -14.82
CA THR A 465 21.68 27.24 -15.33
C THR A 465 22.60 28.32 -15.85
N ILE A 466 23.90 28.12 -15.69
CA ILE A 466 24.97 28.89 -16.34
C ILE A 466 25.79 27.89 -17.17
N PRO A 467 25.99 28.12 -18.48
CA PRO A 467 26.70 27.19 -19.36
C PRO A 467 28.09 26.78 -18.87
N ARG A 468 28.51 25.54 -19.21
CA ARG A 468 29.85 24.95 -18.98
C ARG A 468 30.35 24.77 -17.53
N GLY A 469 29.51 24.88 -16.52
CA GLY A 469 29.92 24.62 -15.13
C GLY A 469 29.32 23.38 -14.49
N ARG A 470 30.16 22.38 -14.20
CA ARG A 470 29.89 21.40 -13.12
C ARG A 470 30.75 21.65 -11.88
N SER A 471 31.42 22.80 -11.80
CA SER A 471 32.23 23.16 -10.63
C SER A 471 31.34 23.68 -9.50
N LYS A 472 31.79 23.47 -8.25
CA LYS A 472 31.13 23.99 -7.05
C LYS A 472 30.90 25.51 -7.14
N GLY A 473 31.93 26.26 -7.58
CA GLY A 473 31.84 27.72 -7.72
C GLY A 473 30.76 28.17 -8.70
N ILE A 474 30.56 27.47 -9.84
CA ILE A 474 29.50 27.85 -10.79
C ILE A 474 28.11 27.53 -10.24
N THR A 475 27.92 26.38 -9.57
CA THR A 475 26.65 26.08 -8.88
C THR A 475 26.33 27.14 -7.84
N ASN A 476 27.32 27.55 -7.06
CA ASN A 476 27.15 28.61 -6.07
C ASN A 476 26.77 29.95 -6.73
N MET A 477 27.38 30.33 -7.85
CA MET A 477 27.02 31.55 -8.58
C MET A 477 25.64 31.46 -9.24
N GLN A 478 25.17 30.26 -9.61
CA GLN A 478 23.77 30.05 -10.01
C GLN A 478 22.81 30.30 -8.85
N VAL A 479 23.15 29.84 -7.64
CA VAL A 479 22.36 30.10 -6.41
C VAL A 479 22.33 31.61 -6.13
N TYR A 480 23.49 32.26 -6.14
CA TYR A 480 23.61 33.70 -5.96
C TYR A 480 22.72 34.49 -6.95
N CYS A 481 22.79 34.16 -8.25
CA CYS A 481 21.97 34.84 -9.26
C CYS A 481 20.47 34.62 -9.03
N PHE A 482 20.09 33.40 -8.64
CA PHE A 482 18.69 33.06 -8.38
C PHE A 482 18.15 33.78 -7.14
N ASP A 483 18.93 33.86 -6.06
CA ASP A 483 18.53 34.52 -4.83
C ASP A 483 18.42 36.04 -5.02
N LEU A 484 19.37 36.64 -5.75
CA LEU A 484 19.30 38.05 -6.13
C LEU A 484 18.11 38.35 -7.04
N ASP A 485 17.81 37.46 -7.98
CA ASP A 485 16.63 37.58 -8.83
C ASP A 485 15.35 37.60 -7.98
N LEU A 486 15.20 36.63 -7.07
CA LEU A 486 14.06 36.57 -6.16
C LEU A 486 13.92 37.82 -5.28
N ILE A 487 14.98 38.29 -4.61
CA ILE A 487 14.87 39.48 -3.75
C ILE A 487 14.58 40.74 -4.58
N THR A 488 15.11 40.84 -5.80
CA THR A 488 14.81 41.95 -6.71
C THR A 488 13.33 41.96 -7.10
N LEU A 489 12.79 40.80 -7.49
CA LEU A 489 11.37 40.68 -7.85
C LEU A 489 10.44 41.08 -6.71
N TRP A 490 10.76 40.65 -5.48
CA TRP A 490 9.95 40.95 -4.31
C TRP A 490 10.09 42.40 -3.86
N SER A 491 11.30 42.96 -3.89
CA SER A 491 11.54 44.37 -3.54
C SER A 491 10.80 45.32 -4.48
N ARG A 492 10.78 45.04 -5.79
CA ARG A 492 9.99 45.80 -6.77
C ARG A 492 8.48 45.73 -6.58
N ARG A 493 8.00 44.70 -5.89
CA ARG A 493 6.59 44.56 -5.51
C ARG A 493 6.28 45.26 -4.18
N GLU A 494 7.28 45.90 -3.55
CA GLU A 494 7.21 46.47 -2.20
C GLU A 494 6.78 45.43 -1.16
N ARG A 495 7.24 44.18 -1.34
CA ARG A 495 6.94 43.03 -0.47
C ARG A 495 8.19 42.18 -0.25
N GLY A 496 8.06 41.16 0.59
CA GLY A 496 9.16 40.23 0.90
C GLY A 496 9.97 40.69 2.11
N PRO A 497 11.09 40.00 2.40
CA PRO A 497 11.81 40.19 3.66
C PRO A 497 12.56 41.53 3.75
N GLY A 498 12.81 42.20 2.63
CA GLY A 498 13.63 43.42 2.59
C GLY A 498 15.10 43.19 2.94
N PHE A 499 15.54 41.94 3.00
CA PHE A 499 16.93 41.54 3.17
C PHE A 499 17.24 40.23 2.43
N LEU A 500 18.50 40.08 2.02
CA LEU A 500 19.10 38.86 1.50
C LEU A 500 20.34 38.56 2.33
N VAL A 501 20.51 37.32 2.77
CA VAL A 501 21.63 36.91 3.64
C VAL A 501 22.36 35.71 3.05
N HIS A 502 23.67 35.85 2.84
CA HIS A 502 24.53 34.79 2.33
C HIS A 502 25.67 34.43 3.31
N ASP A 503 25.91 33.13 3.44
CA ASP A 503 27.06 32.59 4.16
C ASP A 503 28.33 32.66 3.30
N SER A 504 29.52 32.77 3.90
CA SER A 504 30.81 32.68 3.20
C SER A 504 30.93 31.44 2.31
N HIS A 505 30.28 30.33 2.68
CA HIS A 505 30.28 29.09 1.90
C HIS A 505 29.68 29.24 0.48
N LEU A 506 28.88 30.28 0.23
CA LEU A 506 28.43 30.63 -1.12
C LEU A 506 29.61 30.98 -2.03
N PHE A 507 30.71 31.48 -1.50
CA PHE A 507 31.86 31.88 -2.30
C PHE A 507 32.96 30.80 -2.38
N ASP A 508 32.73 29.64 -1.78
CA ASP A 508 33.64 28.49 -1.84
C ASP A 508 33.94 28.06 -3.28
N GLY A 509 35.20 28.13 -3.68
CA GLY A 509 35.64 27.70 -5.02
C GLY A 509 35.25 28.67 -6.15
N VAL A 510 34.85 29.90 -5.81
CA VAL A 510 34.67 31.03 -6.73
C VAL A 510 35.97 31.82 -6.77
N ASP A 511 36.45 32.22 -7.95
CA ASP A 511 37.69 33.01 -8.06
C ASP A 511 37.51 34.44 -7.53
N GLU A 512 38.61 35.07 -7.11
CA GLU A 512 38.59 36.39 -6.45
C GLU A 512 37.93 37.48 -7.31
N ARG A 513 38.15 37.49 -8.63
CA ARG A 513 37.54 38.46 -9.54
C ARG A 513 36.02 38.29 -9.60
N GLN A 514 35.55 37.04 -9.66
CA GLN A 514 34.12 36.73 -9.62
C GLN A 514 33.50 37.10 -8.26
N ARG A 515 34.19 36.85 -7.15
CA ARG A 515 33.74 37.27 -5.82
C ARG A 515 33.61 38.79 -5.71
N ALA A 516 34.62 39.54 -6.16
CA ALA A 516 34.58 41.00 -6.18
C ALA A 516 33.43 41.52 -7.04
N SER A 517 33.22 40.92 -8.21
CA SER A 517 32.10 41.24 -9.11
C SER A 517 30.75 40.94 -8.45
N ALA A 518 30.61 39.83 -7.73
CA ALA A 518 29.39 39.49 -7.00
C ALA A 518 29.13 40.43 -5.82
N LEU A 519 30.15 40.88 -5.09
CA LEU A 519 29.96 41.87 -4.02
C LEU A 519 29.49 43.21 -4.59
N GLN A 520 30.11 43.68 -5.67
CA GLN A 520 29.69 44.91 -6.34
C GLN A 520 28.26 44.80 -6.90
N VAL A 521 27.95 43.74 -7.64
CA VAL A 521 26.60 43.51 -8.19
C VAL A 521 25.57 43.48 -7.06
N GLY A 522 25.88 42.82 -5.95
CA GLY A 522 25.01 42.75 -4.78
C GLY A 522 24.79 44.12 -4.14
N ALA A 523 25.85 44.92 -3.97
CA ALA A 523 25.76 46.27 -3.44
C ALA A 523 24.90 47.19 -4.31
N GLU A 524 25.13 47.15 -5.63
CA GLU A 524 24.38 47.98 -6.58
C GLU A 524 22.89 47.62 -6.60
N TYR A 525 22.55 46.33 -6.64
CA TYR A 525 21.15 45.90 -6.60
C TYR A 525 20.48 46.21 -5.27
N ALA A 526 21.19 46.02 -4.14
CA ALA A 526 20.69 46.36 -2.81
C ALA A 526 20.35 47.86 -2.72
N ALA A 527 21.26 48.72 -3.19
CA ALA A 527 21.04 50.16 -3.22
C ALA A 527 19.93 50.58 -4.21
N ALA A 528 19.88 49.99 -5.40
CA ALA A 528 18.93 50.37 -6.44
C ALA A 528 17.49 49.91 -6.14
N GLU A 529 17.34 48.72 -5.54
CA GLU A 529 16.03 48.09 -5.32
C GLU A 529 15.54 48.22 -3.87
N GLY A 530 16.35 48.81 -2.98
CA GLY A 530 15.94 49.14 -1.61
C GLY A 530 15.89 47.96 -0.63
N PHE A 531 16.71 46.93 -0.85
CA PHE A 531 16.86 45.83 0.11
C PHE A 531 18.23 45.84 0.79
N GLN A 532 18.35 45.12 1.90
CA GLN A 532 19.60 44.95 2.61
C GLN A 532 20.31 43.67 2.16
N TYR A 533 21.58 43.76 1.78
CA TYR A 533 22.38 42.58 1.48
C TYR A 533 23.38 42.33 2.60
N ILE A 534 23.25 41.21 3.31
CA ILE A 534 24.16 40.80 4.38
C ILE A 534 24.97 39.59 3.89
N VAL A 535 26.29 39.67 4.00
CA VAL A 535 27.18 38.58 3.63
C VAL A 535 28.21 38.35 4.71
N THR A 536 28.46 37.08 5.05
CA THR A 536 29.60 36.73 5.91
C THR A 536 30.78 36.35 5.02
N LEU A 537 31.99 36.80 5.35
CA LEU A 537 33.22 36.51 4.58
C LEU A 537 34.39 36.21 5.50
N ASN A 538 35.36 35.46 4.99
CA ASN A 538 36.68 35.36 5.62
C ASN A 538 37.59 36.46 5.07
N SER A 539 38.42 37.04 5.94
CA SER A 539 39.41 38.06 5.58
C SER A 539 40.35 37.64 4.43
N ASP A 540 40.73 36.37 4.32
CA ASP A 540 41.59 35.85 3.25
C ASP A 540 40.86 35.60 1.92
N GLU A 541 39.53 35.57 1.94
CA GLU A 541 38.68 35.41 0.75
C GLU A 541 38.11 36.74 0.24
N THR A 542 38.30 37.81 1.03
CA THR A 542 37.76 39.14 0.76
C THR A 542 38.68 39.90 -0.20
N PRO A 543 38.17 40.38 -1.35
CA PRO A 543 38.97 41.22 -2.24
C PRO A 543 39.24 42.58 -1.58
N ASN A 544 40.37 43.21 -1.91
CA ASN A 544 40.70 44.53 -1.35
C ASN A 544 39.79 45.64 -1.91
N GLU A 545 39.51 45.59 -3.21
CA GLU A 545 38.73 46.60 -3.94
C GLU A 545 37.66 45.93 -4.79
N LEU A 546 36.53 46.62 -4.95
CA LEU A 546 35.50 46.27 -5.91
C LEU A 546 35.89 46.74 -7.32
N PRO A 547 35.34 46.15 -8.40
CA PRO A 547 35.67 46.55 -9.76
C PRO A 547 35.37 48.02 -10.13
N ASP A 548 34.54 48.73 -9.37
CA ASP A 548 34.32 50.18 -9.50
C ASP A 548 35.34 51.06 -8.76
N GLY A 549 36.31 50.44 -8.07
CA GLY A 549 37.35 51.10 -7.27
C GLY A 549 36.94 51.41 -5.83
N SER A 550 35.73 51.02 -5.41
CA SER A 550 35.27 51.22 -4.02
C SER A 550 35.99 50.26 -3.07
N ALA A 551 36.39 50.73 -1.89
CA ALA A 551 37.05 49.90 -0.88
C ALA A 551 36.02 48.96 -0.25
N VAL A 552 36.35 47.66 -0.16
CA VAL A 552 35.43 46.68 0.46
C VAL A 552 35.20 47.00 1.94
N GLU A 553 36.19 47.61 2.59
CA GLU A 553 36.14 48.05 3.98
C GLU A 553 34.98 49.01 4.28
N ASP A 554 34.54 49.81 3.29
CA ASP A 554 33.42 50.76 3.45
C ASP A 554 32.08 50.04 3.72
N PHE A 555 32.01 48.74 3.41
CA PHE A 555 30.83 47.89 3.62
C PHE A 555 31.01 46.93 4.81
N VAL A 556 32.18 46.88 5.44
CA VAL A 556 32.47 45.98 6.56
C VAL A 556 31.87 46.52 7.84
N LEU A 557 31.19 45.66 8.60
CA LEU A 557 30.66 46.03 9.91
C LEU A 557 31.81 46.31 10.90
N PRO A 558 31.66 47.29 11.81
CA PRO A 558 32.68 47.59 12.82
C PRO A 558 33.08 46.37 13.65
N GLU A 559 32.11 45.51 13.96
CA GLU A 559 32.32 44.28 14.72
C GLU A 559 32.90 43.16 13.83
N ARG A 560 34.21 42.96 13.93
CA ARG A 560 34.90 41.82 13.31
C ARG A 560 34.83 40.57 14.19
N LEU A 561 34.64 39.42 13.55
CA LEU A 561 34.68 38.11 14.19
C LEU A 561 36.09 37.53 14.09
N THR A 562 36.53 36.75 15.07
CA THR A 562 37.79 36.02 14.98
C THR A 562 37.69 34.70 15.74
N ASP A 563 38.44 33.71 15.31
CA ASP A 563 38.62 32.46 16.07
C ASP A 563 39.69 32.60 17.17
N HIS A 564 40.40 33.72 17.22
CA HIS A 564 41.45 33.98 18.20
C HIS A 564 40.91 34.45 19.55
N GLY A 565 41.40 33.84 20.63
CA GLY A 565 40.99 34.13 22.01
C GLY A 565 39.64 33.50 22.38
N ASP A 566 39.30 33.56 23.66
CA ASP A 566 38.07 32.93 24.19
C ASP A 566 36.81 33.74 23.85
N ASP A 567 36.95 35.03 23.53
CA ASP A 567 35.84 35.96 23.22
C ASP A 567 35.87 36.54 21.80
N GLY A 568 36.70 35.98 20.93
CA GLY A 568 36.84 36.44 19.53
C GLY A 568 35.61 36.19 18.65
N GLY A 569 34.84 35.12 18.92
CA GLY A 569 33.70 34.72 18.10
C GLY A 569 32.43 35.53 18.37
N LEU A 570 31.40 35.33 17.55
CA LEU A 570 30.10 36.03 17.68
C LEU A 570 29.49 35.96 19.10
N PHE A 571 29.61 34.80 19.76
CA PHE A 571 29.04 34.57 21.08
C PHE A 571 29.89 35.10 22.23
N GLY A 572 31.15 35.49 21.97
CA GLY A 572 32.10 35.85 23.02
C GLY A 572 32.48 34.69 23.96
N LEU A 573 32.33 33.45 23.48
CA LEU A 573 32.71 32.20 24.15
C LEU A 573 33.05 31.11 23.11
N ARG A 574 33.76 30.06 23.51
CA ARG A 574 34.02 28.85 22.71
C ARG A 574 33.11 27.69 23.15
N PHE A 575 32.69 26.88 22.17
CA PHE A 575 31.83 25.70 22.33
C PHE A 575 32.61 24.41 22.53
#